data_AF-A0AAD4PVZ0-F1
#
_entry.id   AF-A0AAD4PVZ0-F1
#
_cell.length_a   1.000
_cell.length_b   1.000
_cell.length_c   1.000
_cell.angle_alpha   90.00
_cell.angle_beta   90.00
_cell.angle_gamma   90.00
#
_symmetry.space_group_name_H-M   'P 1'
#
loop_
_entity.id
_entity.type
_entity.pdbx_description
1 polymer ?
#
loop_
_entity_poly.entity_id
_entity_poly.type
_entity_poly.pdbx_seq_one_letter_code
_entity_poly.pdbx_strand_id
1 'polypeptide(L)'
;MQLSYLTWSRRQYHHPNSESGDENEHQSLTGENVGASPPYDGHRGRPRISIQVLLILIFVIANCLLFLSNIVMISKLNASRCSEKERSSYSPIYDRLDIYRSESRHNFTNYWPDNKPSIFQLPPSPAVNEAWSRISNQDSIALNADEVRRLGYDPDTVWPAPKDEFGEDVYYGVVDVFHQIHCLNVLRQSANPAYYGDLGEQTKHTPLKWEDHMLHCQYAVLRGLMCNADIEVIVAQKFRGWPGLNINFASTKKCRNFEDILNWKEENSIVSKAPWSEWPDRPIIEQDPEGVLTPYGNHLGLEDWAYSQGIELKMPEDLSWQPTKHQHKENEN
;
A
#
# COMPACT_ATOMS: atom_id res chain seq x y z
N MET A 1 -38.35 3.98 -15.07
CA MET A 1 -37.52 4.54 -13.97
C MET A 1 -36.60 5.58 -14.60
N GLN A 2 -36.99 6.86 -14.54
CA GLN A 2 -36.30 7.98 -15.20
C GLN A 2 -35.36 8.64 -14.18
N LEU A 3 -34.08 8.76 -14.52
CA LEU A 3 -33.08 9.49 -13.74
C LEU A 3 -33.02 10.93 -14.25
N SER A 4 -33.54 11.84 -13.44
CA SER A 4 -33.68 13.27 -13.72
C SER A 4 -32.67 14.08 -12.92
N TYR A 5 -31.40 14.08 -13.31
CA TYR A 5 -30.43 15.09 -12.86
C TYR A 5 -29.39 15.28 -13.95
N LEU A 6 -29.43 16.43 -14.64
CA LEU A 6 -28.31 17.15 -15.27
C LEU A 6 -28.90 18.22 -16.20
N THR A 7 -29.23 19.40 -15.65
CA THR A 7 -29.38 20.62 -16.45
C THR A 7 -28.76 21.79 -15.68
N TRP A 8 -27.64 22.31 -16.18
CA TRP A 8 -27.09 23.59 -15.75
C TRP A 8 -27.08 24.53 -16.94
N SER A 9 -27.93 25.56 -16.91
CA SER A 9 -27.98 26.63 -17.91
C SER A 9 -26.91 27.69 -17.59
N ARG A 10 -26.07 28.00 -18.57
CA ARG A 10 -25.05 29.05 -18.51
C ARG A 10 -25.70 30.41 -18.76
N ARG A 11 -25.79 31.28 -17.74
CA ARG A 11 -26.23 32.69 -17.92
C ARG A 11 -25.04 33.53 -18.35
N GLN A 12 -25.10 34.10 -19.55
CA GLN A 12 -24.22 35.18 -20.01
C GLN A 12 -24.74 36.50 -19.46
N TYR A 13 -23.88 37.30 -18.82
CA TYR A 13 -24.20 38.66 -18.40
C TYR A 13 -23.63 39.66 -19.42
N HIS A 14 -24.50 40.49 -19.97
CA HIS A 14 -24.18 41.65 -20.80
C HIS A 14 -23.85 42.87 -19.92
N HIS A 15 -22.82 43.62 -20.31
CA HIS A 15 -22.54 44.98 -19.86
C HIS A 15 -23.33 45.99 -20.71
N PRO A 16 -23.84 47.09 -20.12
CA PRO A 16 -24.05 48.34 -20.85
C PRO A 16 -23.13 49.45 -20.34
N ASN A 17 -22.58 50.21 -21.29
CA ASN A 17 -21.97 51.53 -21.12
C ASN A 17 -23.05 52.63 -21.16
N SER A 18 -22.88 53.71 -20.40
CA SER A 18 -22.76 55.09 -20.93
C SER A 18 -22.75 56.15 -19.81
N GLU A 19 -21.64 56.88 -19.74
CA GLU A 19 -21.48 58.35 -19.65
C GLU A 19 -22.51 59.23 -18.91
N SER A 20 -22.02 60.12 -18.04
CA SER A 20 -21.75 61.54 -18.34
C SER A 20 -21.71 62.41 -17.06
N GLY A 21 -20.88 63.46 -17.08
CA GLY A 21 -21.06 64.64 -16.22
C GLY A 21 -19.80 65.14 -15.50
N ASP A 22 -19.00 65.92 -16.23
CA ASP A 22 -17.92 66.80 -15.74
C ASP A 22 -18.37 67.76 -14.62
N GLU A 23 -17.45 68.21 -13.76
CA GLU A 23 -16.89 69.58 -13.83
C GLU A 23 -16.10 70.00 -12.58
N ASN A 24 -14.89 70.51 -12.88
CA ASN A 24 -14.23 71.69 -12.33
C ASN A 24 -13.45 71.68 -10.99
N GLU A 25 -12.14 71.71 -11.23
CA GLU A 25 -10.97 72.20 -10.52
C GLU A 25 -11.04 73.72 -10.21
N HIS A 26 -10.55 74.16 -9.04
CA HIS A 26 -9.49 75.18 -8.87
C HIS A 26 -9.43 75.77 -7.44
N GLN A 27 -8.24 75.62 -6.84
CA GLN A 27 -7.41 76.63 -6.16
C GLN A 27 -8.07 77.74 -5.32
N SER A 28 -7.61 77.90 -4.07
CA SER A 28 -6.53 78.85 -3.76
C SER A 28 -6.35 79.00 -2.24
N LEU A 29 -5.11 78.81 -1.80
CA LEU A 29 -4.58 79.24 -0.51
C LEU A 29 -4.06 80.67 -0.66
N THR A 30 -4.28 81.53 0.33
CA THR A 30 -3.30 82.48 0.92
C THR A 30 -4.00 83.55 1.75
N GLY A 31 -3.38 83.94 2.87
CA GLY A 31 -3.83 85.06 3.68
C GLY A 31 -3.35 85.00 5.13
N GLU A 32 -2.09 85.35 5.35
CA GLU A 32 -1.50 85.82 6.60
C GLU A 32 -2.43 86.75 7.44
N ASN A 33 -2.47 86.62 8.77
CA ASN A 33 -1.58 87.33 9.72
C ASN A 33 -2.15 87.44 11.15
N VAL A 34 -1.22 87.35 12.12
CA VAL A 34 -1.18 88.02 13.45
C VAL A 34 -2.17 87.59 14.56
N GLY A 35 -1.59 86.98 15.60
CA GLY A 35 -1.66 87.55 16.95
C GLY A 35 -2.55 86.88 18.02
N ALA A 36 -1.92 86.69 19.19
CA ALA A 36 -2.49 86.52 20.53
C ALA A 36 -2.91 85.11 20.99
N SER A 37 -2.08 84.52 21.86
CA SER A 37 -2.52 83.55 22.87
C SER A 37 -3.37 84.25 23.93
N PRO A 38 -4.39 83.59 24.50
CA PRO A 38 -4.20 83.05 25.85
C PRO A 38 -4.84 81.65 26.05
N PRO A 39 -4.54 80.97 27.17
CA PRO A 39 -4.52 79.52 27.28
C PRO A 39 -5.89 78.97 27.61
N TYR A 40 -6.26 77.75 27.19
CA TYR A 40 -7.17 76.93 28.00
C TYR A 40 -7.14 75.45 27.61
N ASP A 41 -7.07 74.67 28.68
CA ASP A 41 -7.47 73.28 28.90
C ASP A 41 -6.92 72.14 28.05
N GLY A 42 -6.07 71.35 28.72
CA GLY A 42 -5.75 69.99 28.33
C GLY A 42 -6.96 69.08 28.48
N HIS A 43 -7.86 69.09 27.50
CA HIS A 43 -8.68 67.92 27.24
C HIS A 43 -7.80 66.82 26.66
N ARG A 44 -7.38 65.88 27.53
CA ARG A 44 -6.94 64.55 27.10
C ARG A 44 -8.09 63.89 26.33
N GLY A 45 -8.13 64.12 25.02
CA GLY A 45 -9.00 63.39 24.12
C GLY A 45 -8.66 61.91 24.22
N ARG A 46 -9.61 61.10 24.73
CA ARG A 46 -9.52 59.64 24.60
C ARG A 46 -9.36 59.34 23.10
N PRO A 47 -8.39 58.53 22.67
CA PRO A 47 -8.25 58.20 21.25
C PRO A 47 -9.52 57.45 20.83
N ARG A 48 -10.39 58.12 20.08
CA ARG A 48 -11.50 57.46 19.39
C ARG A 48 -10.87 56.66 18.25
N ILE A 49 -10.72 55.37 18.45
CA ILE A 49 -10.34 54.44 17.38
C ILE A 49 -11.36 54.67 16.26
N SER A 50 -10.88 55.12 15.09
CA SER A 50 -11.74 55.31 13.91
C SER A 50 -12.39 53.98 13.56
N ILE A 51 -13.66 54.00 13.17
CA ILE A 51 -14.42 52.80 12.75
C ILE A 51 -13.63 52.01 11.69
N GLN A 52 -12.86 52.69 10.84
CA GLN A 52 -11.97 52.08 9.86
C GLN A 52 -10.87 51.21 10.49
N VAL A 53 -10.24 51.65 11.58
CA VAL A 53 -9.20 50.89 12.29
C VAL A 53 -9.82 49.65 12.96
N LEU A 54 -11.04 49.77 13.49
CA LEU A 54 -11.77 48.63 14.04
C LEU A 54 -12.10 47.59 12.96
N LEU A 55 -12.58 48.03 11.79
CA LEU A 55 -12.88 47.13 10.66
C LEU A 55 -11.62 46.45 10.13
N ILE A 56 -10.49 47.16 10.03
CA ILE A 56 -9.20 46.58 9.64
C ILE A 56 -8.75 45.53 10.67
N LEU A 57 -8.86 45.82 11.97
CA LEU A 57 -8.51 44.86 13.03
C LEU A 57 -9.40 43.61 12.96
N ILE A 58 -10.71 43.77 12.78
CA ILE A 58 -11.64 42.64 12.62
C ILE A 58 -11.27 41.81 11.38
N PHE A 59 -10.95 42.47 10.25
CA PHE A 59 -10.53 41.77 9.04
C PHE A 59 -9.22 41.01 9.23
N VAL A 60 -8.22 41.61 9.86
CA VAL A 60 -6.94 40.95 10.17
C VAL A 60 -7.16 39.76 11.10
N ILE A 61 -7.94 39.93 12.17
CA ILE A 61 -8.27 38.85 13.11
C ILE A 61 -8.99 37.71 12.37
N ALA A 62 -9.98 38.02 11.53
CA ALA A 62 -10.70 37.02 10.74
C ALA A 62 -9.77 36.24 9.81
N ASN A 63 -8.83 36.92 9.14
CA ASN A 63 -7.83 36.26 8.28
C ASN A 63 -6.85 35.40 9.09
N CYS A 64 -6.40 35.86 10.26
CA CYS A 64 -5.57 35.06 11.17
C CYS A 64 -6.32 33.80 11.65
N LEU A 65 -7.59 33.93 12.02
CA LEU A 65 -8.42 32.78 12.42
C LEU A 65 -8.65 31.80 11.27
N LEU A 66 -8.87 32.29 10.05
CA LEU A 66 -8.98 31.45 8.85
C LEU A 66 -7.65 30.75 8.54
N PHE A 67 -6.51 31.44 8.67
CA PHE A 67 -5.20 30.83 8.45
C PHE A 67 -4.92 29.72 9.47
N LEU A 68 -5.19 29.99 10.75
CA LEU A 68 -5.04 29.00 11.83
C LEU A 68 -5.99 27.81 11.63
N SER A 69 -7.24 28.04 11.22
CA SER A 69 -8.18 26.95 10.95
C SER A 69 -7.73 26.09 9.77
N ASN A 70 -7.19 26.69 8.71
CA ASN A 70 -6.61 25.97 7.58
C ASN A 70 -5.40 25.14 8.00
N ILE A 71 -4.49 25.67 8.83
CA ILE A 71 -3.36 24.89 9.36
C ILE A 71 -3.85 23.70 10.17
N VAL A 72 -4.82 23.90 11.07
CA VAL A 72 -5.38 22.81 11.88
C VAL A 72 -6.07 21.77 11.00
N MET A 73 -6.81 22.19 9.97
CA MET A 73 -7.47 21.29 9.02
C MET A 73 -6.46 20.47 8.22
N ILE A 74 -5.41 21.10 7.67
CA ILE A 74 -4.34 20.41 6.92
C ILE A 74 -3.58 19.46 7.85
N SER A 75 -3.28 19.88 9.08
CA SER A 75 -2.58 19.04 10.05
C SER A 75 -3.41 17.82 10.44
N LYS A 76 -4.73 17.99 10.63
CA LYS A 76 -5.65 16.88 10.86
C LYS A 76 -5.80 15.97 9.64
N LEU A 77 -5.83 16.52 8.43
CA LEU A 77 -5.87 15.74 7.19
C LEU A 77 -4.60 14.90 7.02
N ASN A 78 -3.44 15.49 7.27
CA ASN A 78 -2.16 14.77 7.22
C ASN A 78 -2.06 13.72 8.33
N ALA A 79 -2.50 14.02 9.55
CA ALA A 79 -2.55 13.06 10.65
C ALA A 79 -3.58 11.94 10.41
N SER A 80 -4.66 12.22 9.66
CA SER A 80 -5.67 11.21 9.30
C SER A 80 -5.22 10.26 8.19
N ARG A 81 -4.13 10.58 7.47
CA ARG A 81 -3.56 9.67 6.49
C ARG A 81 -2.81 8.56 7.22
N CYS A 82 -3.47 7.42 7.38
CA CYS A 82 -2.81 6.21 7.86
C CYS A 82 -1.74 5.79 6.83
N SER A 83 -0.51 5.61 7.31
CA SER A 83 0.60 5.04 6.56
C SER A 83 0.26 3.64 6.04
N GLU A 84 1.00 3.17 5.03
CA GLU A 84 0.83 1.80 4.53
C GLU A 84 1.12 0.76 5.62
N LYS A 85 2.08 1.06 6.50
CA LYS A 85 2.45 0.27 7.68
C LYS A 85 1.28 0.09 8.65
N GLU A 86 0.53 1.15 8.94
CA GLU A 86 -0.61 1.11 9.88
C GLU A 86 -1.82 0.34 9.33
N ARG A 87 -1.92 0.22 8.00
CA ARG A 87 -3.03 -0.47 7.32
C ARG A 87 -2.72 -1.92 6.93
N SER A 88 -1.53 -2.41 7.29
CA SER A 88 -1.05 -3.72 6.88
C SER A 88 -0.70 -4.57 8.10
N SER A 89 -0.73 -5.89 7.95
CA SER A 89 -0.16 -6.80 8.96
C SER A 89 1.31 -6.47 9.20
N TYR A 90 1.80 -6.78 10.39
CA TYR A 90 3.20 -6.54 10.72
C TYR A 90 4.12 -7.21 9.68
N SER A 91 5.03 -6.41 9.15
CA SER A 91 6.15 -6.86 8.33
C SER A 91 7.35 -5.98 8.68
N PRO A 92 8.53 -6.56 8.96
CA PRO A 92 9.74 -5.79 9.25
C PRO A 92 10.17 -4.88 8.09
N ILE A 93 9.72 -5.17 6.87
CA ILE A 93 10.02 -4.37 5.68
C ILE A 93 9.48 -2.95 5.81
N TYR A 94 8.34 -2.75 6.48
CA TYR A 94 7.79 -1.41 6.73
C TYR A 94 8.67 -0.55 7.63
N ASP A 95 9.60 -1.15 8.38
CA ASP A 95 10.59 -0.44 9.21
C ASP A 95 11.91 -0.18 8.46
N ARG A 96 12.10 -0.83 7.30
CA ARG A 96 13.36 -0.82 6.54
C ARG A 96 13.25 -0.15 5.17
N LEU A 97 12.04 -0.01 4.64
CA LEU A 97 11.74 0.56 3.33
C LEU A 97 10.47 1.41 3.41
N ASP A 98 10.57 2.65 2.92
CA ASP A 98 9.40 3.50 2.70
C ASP A 98 8.62 3.02 1.47
N ILE A 99 7.51 2.32 1.70
CA ILE A 99 6.68 1.77 0.62
C ILE A 99 5.72 2.83 0.10
N TYR A 100 5.95 3.26 -1.13
CA TYR A 100 5.06 4.17 -1.87
C TYR A 100 4.09 3.39 -2.76
N ARG A 101 2.92 4.00 -3.00
CA ARG A 101 1.99 3.52 -4.03
C ARG A 101 2.07 4.41 -5.27
N SER A 102 2.14 3.78 -6.43
CA SER A 102 2.16 4.46 -7.73
C SER A 102 0.98 4.02 -8.60
N GLU A 103 0.58 4.87 -9.53
CA GLU A 103 -0.40 4.51 -10.54
C GLU A 103 0.25 3.61 -11.59
N SER A 104 -0.24 2.38 -11.71
CA SER A 104 0.15 1.42 -12.73
C SER A 104 -0.96 1.30 -13.76
N ARG A 105 -0.65 1.57 -15.03
CA ARG A 105 -1.59 1.39 -16.13
C ARG A 105 -1.40 0.00 -16.72
N HIS A 106 -2.41 -0.84 -16.58
CA HIS A 106 -2.44 -2.15 -17.18
C HIS A 106 -3.32 -2.11 -18.43
N ASN A 107 -2.85 -2.71 -19.52
CA ASN A 107 -3.66 -2.91 -20.71
C ASN A 107 -3.69 -4.40 -21.06
N PHE A 108 -4.71 -5.08 -20.55
CA PHE A 108 -4.96 -6.50 -20.84
C PHE A 108 -6.04 -6.70 -21.92
N THR A 109 -6.55 -5.61 -22.53
CA THR A 109 -7.72 -5.64 -23.43
C THR A 109 -7.44 -6.25 -24.79
N ASN A 110 -6.19 -6.19 -25.22
CA ASN A 110 -5.80 -6.77 -26.48
C ASN A 110 -5.21 -8.15 -26.22
N TYR A 111 -5.88 -9.17 -26.73
CA TYR A 111 -5.36 -10.53 -26.82
C TYR A 111 -4.28 -10.55 -27.90
N TRP A 112 -3.10 -9.99 -27.61
CA TRP A 112 -2.09 -9.62 -28.60
C TRP A 112 -1.43 -10.83 -29.30
N PRO A 113 -1.75 -11.13 -30.57
CA PRO A 113 -1.07 -12.18 -31.30
C PRO A 113 0.30 -11.68 -31.80
N ASP A 114 0.35 -10.41 -32.24
CA ASP A 114 1.47 -9.86 -33.01
C ASP A 114 2.31 -8.79 -32.28
N ASN A 115 1.81 -8.22 -31.16
CA ASN A 115 2.54 -7.20 -30.40
C ASN A 115 2.38 -7.42 -28.89
N LYS A 116 3.17 -8.35 -28.35
CA LYS A 116 3.16 -8.64 -26.91
C LYS A 116 3.89 -7.50 -26.17
N PRO A 117 3.20 -6.72 -25.33
CA PRO A 117 3.79 -5.52 -24.71
C PRO A 117 4.78 -5.83 -23.58
N SER A 118 4.94 -7.11 -23.21
CA SER A 118 5.74 -7.53 -22.07
C SER A 118 6.47 -8.84 -22.35
N ILE A 119 7.73 -8.92 -21.91
CA ILE A 119 8.53 -10.14 -21.94
C ILE A 119 7.84 -11.31 -21.23
N PHE A 120 7.05 -11.04 -20.20
CA PHE A 120 6.34 -12.05 -19.41
C PHE A 120 5.20 -12.75 -20.19
N GLN A 121 4.80 -12.22 -21.36
CA GLN A 121 3.77 -12.79 -22.23
C GLN A 121 4.37 -13.56 -23.42
N LEU A 122 5.68 -13.52 -23.61
CA LEU A 122 6.35 -14.19 -24.73
C LEU A 122 6.42 -15.71 -24.50
N PRO A 123 6.51 -16.51 -25.57
CA PRO A 123 6.75 -17.95 -25.46
C PRO A 123 8.06 -18.24 -24.69
N PRO A 124 8.18 -19.43 -24.08
CA PRO A 124 9.39 -19.85 -23.38
C PRO A 124 10.67 -19.62 -24.19
N SER A 125 11.65 -18.97 -23.57
CA SER A 125 12.97 -18.70 -24.13
C SER A 125 13.94 -18.34 -22.99
N PRO A 126 15.27 -18.35 -23.22
CA PRO A 126 16.23 -17.97 -22.18
C PRO A 126 15.98 -16.58 -21.59
N ALA A 127 15.69 -15.57 -22.43
CA ALA A 127 15.39 -14.21 -21.97
C ALA A 127 14.10 -14.14 -21.13
N VAL A 128 13.08 -14.91 -21.49
CA VAL A 128 11.84 -15.01 -20.69
C VAL A 128 12.11 -15.68 -19.35
N ASN A 129 12.91 -16.75 -19.33
CA ASN A 129 13.29 -17.42 -18.09
C ASN A 129 14.09 -16.51 -17.17
N GLU A 130 15.03 -15.74 -17.70
CA GLU A 130 15.81 -14.75 -16.94
C GLU A 130 14.90 -13.68 -16.32
N ALA A 131 14.00 -13.09 -17.13
CA ALA A 131 13.07 -12.08 -16.65
C ALA A 131 12.15 -12.62 -15.54
N TRP A 132 11.58 -13.81 -15.72
CA TRP A 132 10.78 -14.46 -14.69
C TRP A 132 11.61 -14.82 -13.45
N SER A 133 12.84 -15.32 -13.63
CA SER A 133 13.74 -15.69 -12.53
C SER A 133 14.08 -14.51 -11.65
N ARG A 134 14.34 -13.32 -12.22
CA ARG A 134 14.63 -12.10 -11.45
C ARG A 134 13.52 -11.81 -10.43
N ILE A 135 12.27 -11.82 -10.88
CA ILE A 135 11.11 -11.44 -10.04
C ILE A 135 10.50 -12.58 -9.23
N SER A 136 10.91 -13.82 -9.48
CA SER A 136 10.45 -15.02 -8.76
C SER A 136 11.50 -15.62 -7.84
N ASN A 137 12.72 -15.09 -7.83
CA ASN A 137 13.78 -15.56 -6.95
C ASN A 137 13.38 -15.28 -5.48
N GLN A 138 13.49 -16.32 -4.65
CA GLN A 138 13.08 -16.34 -3.25
C GLN A 138 14.26 -16.17 -2.28
N ASP A 139 15.36 -15.55 -2.72
CA ASP A 139 16.51 -15.24 -1.86
C ASP A 139 16.01 -14.56 -0.59
N SER A 140 16.52 -15.06 0.52
CA SER A 140 16.04 -14.70 1.83
C SER A 140 16.62 -13.37 2.28
N ILE A 141 15.85 -12.61 3.06
CA ILE A 141 16.32 -11.48 3.85
C ILE A 141 16.72 -11.95 5.25
N ALA A 142 17.62 -11.21 5.89
CA ALA A 142 17.93 -11.41 7.29
C ALA A 142 16.83 -10.87 8.20
N LEU A 143 16.41 -11.67 9.17
CA LEU A 143 15.54 -11.29 10.28
C LEU A 143 16.30 -11.42 11.59
N ASN A 144 16.01 -10.57 12.57
CA ASN A 144 16.46 -10.75 13.94
C ASN A 144 15.38 -11.43 14.80
N ALA A 145 15.75 -11.88 16.00
CA ALA A 145 14.84 -12.59 16.90
C ALA A 145 13.59 -11.78 17.31
N ASP A 146 13.67 -10.44 17.44
CA ASP A 146 12.50 -9.61 17.75
C ASP A 146 11.51 -9.59 16.58
N GLU A 147 12.01 -9.46 15.35
CA GLU A 147 11.17 -9.49 14.14
C GLU A 147 10.49 -10.85 13.97
N VAL A 148 11.20 -11.96 14.21
CA VAL A 148 10.64 -13.31 14.21
C VAL A 148 9.49 -13.44 15.21
N ARG A 149 9.69 -12.98 16.46
CA ARG A 149 8.64 -12.99 17.49
C ARG A 149 7.45 -12.14 17.12
N ARG A 150 7.67 -10.93 16.57
CA ARG A 150 6.60 -10.02 16.13
C ARG A 150 5.83 -10.56 14.92
N LEU A 151 6.46 -11.40 14.09
CA LEU A 151 5.80 -12.17 13.03
C LEU A 151 4.97 -13.35 13.59
N GLY A 152 5.11 -13.64 14.89
CA GLY A 152 4.36 -14.67 15.60
C GLY A 152 5.04 -16.03 15.65
N TYR A 153 6.34 -16.11 15.37
CA TYR A 153 7.14 -17.35 15.42
C TYR A 153 8.09 -17.40 16.61
N ASP A 154 8.42 -18.60 17.07
CA ASP A 154 9.49 -18.81 18.06
C ASP A 154 10.85 -18.87 17.32
N PRO A 155 11.82 -17.99 17.66
CA PRO A 155 13.19 -18.06 17.15
C PRO A 155 13.84 -19.46 17.22
N ASP A 156 13.51 -20.25 18.23
CA ASP A 156 14.09 -21.61 18.40
C ASP A 156 13.49 -22.65 17.42
N THR A 157 12.39 -22.30 16.75
CA THR A 157 11.67 -23.18 15.81
C THR A 157 11.88 -22.81 14.34
N VAL A 158 12.47 -21.63 14.08
CA VAL A 158 12.75 -21.14 12.72
C VAL A 158 14.20 -21.38 12.35
N TRP A 159 14.50 -21.37 11.05
CA TRP A 159 15.85 -21.68 10.57
C TRP A 159 16.85 -20.53 10.81
N PRO A 160 17.93 -20.75 11.59
CA PRO A 160 18.97 -19.74 11.79
C PRO A 160 19.96 -19.71 10.62
N ALA A 161 20.43 -18.53 10.28
CA ALA A 161 21.55 -18.34 9.36
C ALA A 161 22.88 -18.78 10.01
N PRO A 162 23.91 -19.16 9.23
CA PRO A 162 25.20 -19.57 9.76
C PRO A 162 25.80 -18.46 10.59
N LYS A 163 26.03 -18.77 11.85
CA LYS A 163 26.58 -17.83 12.82
C LYS A 163 27.95 -17.30 12.43
N ASP A 164 28.76 -18.12 11.77
CA ASP A 164 30.09 -17.77 11.28
C ASP A 164 30.06 -16.81 10.09
N GLU A 165 28.97 -16.81 9.31
CA GLU A 165 28.79 -15.89 8.17
C GLU A 165 28.02 -14.62 8.53
N PHE A 166 26.95 -14.73 9.33
CA PHE A 166 25.98 -13.66 9.55
C PHE A 166 25.87 -13.18 11.00
N GLY A 167 26.51 -13.86 11.95
CA GLY A 167 26.42 -13.57 13.37
C GLY A 167 25.30 -14.33 14.09
N GLU A 168 25.21 -14.12 15.41
CA GLU A 168 24.16 -14.72 16.24
C GLU A 168 22.78 -14.14 15.92
N ASP A 169 21.73 -14.93 16.17
CA ASP A 169 20.33 -14.49 16.11
C ASP A 169 19.89 -13.88 14.77
N VAL A 170 20.46 -14.38 13.66
CA VAL A 170 20.02 -14.08 12.30
C VAL A 170 19.21 -15.24 11.77
N TYR A 171 18.05 -14.94 11.19
CA TYR A 171 17.11 -15.93 10.67
C TYR A 171 16.77 -15.62 9.22
N TYR A 172 16.45 -16.65 8.43
CA TYR A 172 15.98 -16.49 7.06
C TYR A 172 14.52 -16.06 7.02
N GLY A 173 14.21 -15.05 6.21
CA GLY A 173 12.84 -14.67 5.87
C GLY A 173 12.66 -14.50 4.37
N VAL A 174 11.49 -14.84 3.84
CA VAL A 174 11.15 -14.60 2.43
C VAL A 174 10.03 -13.57 2.35
N VAL A 175 10.18 -12.57 1.49
CA VAL A 175 9.09 -11.61 1.24
C VAL A 175 8.02 -12.30 0.39
N ASP A 176 6.81 -12.41 0.93
CA ASP A 176 5.75 -13.27 0.38
C ASP A 176 5.38 -13.00 -1.09
N VAL A 177 5.50 -11.75 -1.57
CA VAL A 177 5.25 -11.44 -3.00
C VAL A 177 6.14 -12.26 -3.94
N PHE A 178 7.40 -12.53 -3.58
CA PHE A 178 8.30 -13.34 -4.40
C PHE A 178 7.94 -14.83 -4.35
N HIS A 179 7.43 -15.33 -3.22
CA HIS A 179 6.87 -16.68 -3.13
C HIS A 179 5.60 -16.84 -3.99
N GLN A 180 4.71 -15.84 -4.00
CA GLN A 180 3.54 -15.85 -4.89
C GLN A 180 3.95 -15.83 -6.37
N ILE A 181 4.93 -15.00 -6.74
CA ILE A 181 5.43 -14.93 -8.13
C ILE A 181 6.21 -16.20 -8.51
N HIS A 182 6.94 -16.82 -7.57
CA HIS A 182 7.52 -18.16 -7.73
C HIS A 182 6.47 -19.20 -8.08
N CYS A 183 5.40 -19.29 -7.27
CA CYS A 183 4.30 -20.22 -7.52
C CYS A 183 3.68 -20.01 -8.91
N LEU A 184 3.48 -18.74 -9.31
CA LEU A 184 2.99 -18.40 -10.64
C LEU A 184 3.98 -18.82 -11.75
N ASN A 185 5.28 -18.65 -11.54
CA ASN A 185 6.30 -19.06 -12.50
C ASN A 185 6.37 -20.59 -12.64
N VAL A 186 6.24 -21.35 -11.55
CA VAL A 186 6.14 -22.81 -11.57
C VAL A 186 4.93 -23.25 -12.39
N LEU A 187 3.75 -22.67 -12.14
CA LEU A 187 2.52 -22.91 -12.92
C LEU A 187 2.69 -22.57 -14.40
N ARG A 188 3.38 -21.47 -14.70
CA ARG A 188 3.70 -21.07 -16.08
C ARG A 188 4.57 -22.13 -16.77
N GLN A 189 5.61 -22.63 -16.10
CA GLN A 189 6.51 -23.63 -16.66
C GLN A 189 5.80 -24.97 -16.85
N SER A 190 4.97 -25.39 -15.88
CA SER A 190 4.18 -26.63 -15.98
C SER A 190 3.17 -26.60 -17.12
N ALA A 191 2.65 -25.42 -17.47
CA ALA A 191 1.77 -25.22 -18.62
C ALA A 191 2.49 -25.29 -19.98
N ASN A 192 3.84 -25.36 -20.00
CA ASN A 192 4.66 -25.38 -21.22
C ASN A 192 5.61 -26.60 -21.27
N PRO A 193 5.11 -27.85 -21.15
CA PRO A 193 5.94 -29.05 -21.07
C PRO A 193 6.76 -29.30 -22.35
N ALA A 194 6.33 -28.77 -23.50
CA ALA A 194 7.10 -28.87 -24.75
C ALA A 194 8.48 -28.17 -24.67
N TYR A 195 8.64 -27.18 -23.79
CA TYR A 195 9.90 -26.49 -23.57
C TYR A 195 10.61 -26.95 -22.30
N TYR A 196 9.88 -27.12 -21.20
CA TYR A 196 10.46 -27.45 -19.89
C TYR A 196 10.58 -28.95 -19.61
N GLY A 197 10.00 -29.80 -20.45
CA GLY A 197 9.92 -31.24 -20.22
C GLY A 197 8.98 -31.59 -19.05
N ASP A 198 9.19 -32.78 -18.50
CA ASP A 198 8.46 -33.25 -17.32
C ASP A 198 9.14 -32.71 -16.05
N LEU A 199 8.53 -31.69 -15.45
CA LEU A 199 9.04 -31.08 -14.21
C LEU A 199 8.83 -31.96 -12.98
N GLY A 200 7.82 -32.83 -12.99
CA GLY A 200 7.59 -33.77 -11.88
C GLY A 200 8.70 -34.80 -11.82
N GLU A 201 9.11 -35.33 -12.97
CA GLU A 201 10.25 -36.24 -13.04
C GLU A 201 11.57 -35.56 -12.66
N GLN A 202 11.76 -34.28 -13.03
CA GLN A 202 12.94 -33.50 -12.65
C GLN A 202 13.03 -33.23 -11.14
N THR A 203 11.89 -33.22 -10.45
CA THR A 203 11.78 -32.91 -9.01
C THR A 203 11.48 -34.14 -8.16
N LYS A 204 11.51 -35.36 -8.71
CA LYS A 204 11.20 -36.60 -7.96
C LYS A 204 12.06 -36.86 -6.71
N HIS A 205 13.20 -36.19 -6.59
CA HIS A 205 14.11 -36.29 -5.46
C HIS A 205 13.82 -35.26 -4.35
N THR A 206 12.88 -34.34 -4.57
CA THR A 206 12.45 -33.40 -3.54
C THR A 206 11.49 -34.09 -2.56
N PRO A 207 11.51 -33.71 -1.27
CA PRO A 207 10.64 -34.33 -0.25
C PRO A 207 9.16 -34.07 -0.51
N LEU A 208 8.84 -32.90 -1.06
CA LEU A 208 7.49 -32.54 -1.46
C LEU A 208 7.20 -33.15 -2.83
N LYS A 209 6.11 -33.94 -2.92
CA LYS A 209 5.66 -34.50 -4.20
C LYS A 209 5.26 -33.37 -5.14
N TRP A 210 5.47 -33.59 -6.43
CA TRP A 210 5.17 -32.61 -7.46
C TRP A 210 3.69 -32.20 -7.45
N GLU A 211 2.76 -33.14 -7.31
CA GLU A 211 1.33 -32.87 -7.30
C GLU A 211 0.93 -31.97 -6.11
N ASP A 212 1.49 -32.24 -4.94
CA ASP A 212 1.25 -31.46 -3.72
C ASP A 212 1.84 -30.05 -3.87
N HIS A 213 3.01 -29.92 -4.50
CA HIS A 213 3.61 -28.62 -4.80
C HIS A 213 2.74 -27.80 -5.78
N MET A 214 2.13 -28.45 -6.78
CA MET A 214 1.22 -27.76 -7.71
C MET A 214 -0.06 -27.27 -7.03
N LEU A 215 -0.63 -28.06 -6.12
CA LEU A 215 -1.79 -27.67 -5.32
C LEU A 215 -1.45 -26.51 -4.37
N HIS A 216 -0.29 -26.55 -3.71
CA HIS A 216 0.24 -25.45 -2.91
C HIS A 216 0.39 -24.18 -3.73
N CYS A 217 1.04 -24.26 -4.89
CA CYS A 217 1.25 -23.11 -5.77
C CYS A 217 -0.07 -22.46 -6.20
N GLN A 218 -1.06 -23.28 -6.60
CA GLN A 218 -2.39 -22.79 -6.96
C GLN A 218 -3.06 -22.09 -5.78
N TYR A 219 -3.02 -22.71 -4.59
CA TYR A 219 -3.64 -22.17 -3.40
C TYR A 219 -2.97 -20.88 -2.92
N ALA A 220 -1.63 -20.84 -2.90
CA ALA A 220 -0.86 -19.66 -2.49
C ALA A 220 -1.18 -18.43 -3.37
N VAL A 221 -1.21 -18.60 -4.69
CA VAL A 221 -1.59 -17.51 -5.61
C VAL A 221 -3.03 -17.07 -5.38
N LEU A 222 -3.97 -18.01 -5.24
CA LEU A 222 -5.38 -17.68 -4.97
C LEU A 222 -5.53 -16.90 -3.65
N ARG A 223 -4.86 -17.34 -2.58
CA ARG A 223 -4.89 -16.67 -1.28
C ARG A 223 -4.26 -15.28 -1.33
N GLY A 224 -3.18 -15.09 -2.09
CA GLY A 224 -2.59 -13.77 -2.35
C GLY A 224 -3.58 -12.82 -3.04
N LEU A 225 -4.29 -13.30 -4.07
CA LEU A 225 -5.31 -12.52 -4.78
C LEU A 225 -6.51 -12.18 -3.88
N MET A 226 -7.00 -13.14 -3.10
CA MET A 226 -8.13 -12.92 -2.17
C MET A 226 -7.76 -11.98 -1.02
N CYS A 227 -6.52 -12.05 -0.52
CA CYS A 227 -6.03 -11.18 0.55
C CYS A 227 -5.96 -9.71 0.10
N ASN A 228 -5.51 -9.47 -1.13
CA ASN A 228 -5.40 -8.12 -1.68
C ASN A 228 -6.68 -7.61 -2.38
N ALA A 229 -7.68 -8.49 -2.57
CA ALA A 229 -8.99 -8.27 -3.19
C ALA A 229 -9.15 -6.92 -3.89
N ASP A 230 -8.66 -6.84 -5.13
CA ASP A 230 -8.70 -5.61 -5.92
C ASP A 230 -10.14 -5.23 -6.29
N ILE A 231 -10.55 -4.02 -5.89
CA ILE A 231 -11.89 -3.47 -6.09
C ILE A 231 -12.00 -2.51 -7.27
N GLU A 232 -10.93 -2.34 -8.05
CA GLU A 232 -10.95 -1.48 -9.22
C GLU A 232 -11.83 -2.07 -10.33
N VAL A 233 -12.75 -1.25 -10.83
CA VAL A 233 -13.83 -1.71 -11.69
C VAL A 233 -13.43 -1.67 -13.16
N ILE A 234 -13.49 -2.82 -13.82
CA ILE A 234 -13.42 -2.93 -15.28
C ILE A 234 -14.82 -2.70 -15.87
N VAL A 235 -14.89 -2.01 -17.01
CA VAL A 235 -16.16 -1.60 -17.61
C VAL A 235 -16.38 -2.28 -18.96
N ALA A 236 -17.65 -2.51 -19.29
CA ALA A 236 -18.01 -2.96 -20.62
C ALA A 236 -17.86 -1.82 -21.65
N GLN A 237 -17.30 -2.13 -22.82
CA GLN A 237 -17.10 -1.20 -23.92
C GLN A 237 -17.61 -1.78 -25.25
N LYS A 238 -18.00 -0.88 -26.17
CA LYS A 238 -18.38 -1.25 -27.54
C LYS A 238 -17.13 -1.23 -28.42
N PHE A 239 -16.72 -2.39 -28.93
CA PHE A 239 -15.65 -2.49 -29.93
C PHE A 239 -16.22 -2.52 -31.34
N ARG A 240 -15.58 -1.83 -32.27
CA ARG A 240 -16.00 -1.81 -33.68
C ARG A 240 -15.84 -3.21 -34.27
N GLY A 241 -16.90 -3.76 -34.87
CA GLY A 241 -16.86 -5.07 -35.51
C GLY A 241 -17.03 -6.27 -34.57
N TRP A 242 -17.24 -6.06 -33.27
CA TRP A 242 -17.48 -7.12 -32.29
C TRP A 242 -18.90 -7.02 -31.72
N PRO A 243 -19.83 -7.91 -32.11
CA PRO A 243 -21.16 -7.93 -31.53
C PRO A 243 -21.11 -8.41 -30.07
N GLY A 244 -21.94 -7.81 -29.20
CA GLY A 244 -22.10 -8.25 -27.81
C GLY A 244 -21.43 -7.37 -26.75
N LEU A 245 -21.52 -7.83 -25.50
CA LEU A 245 -20.88 -7.22 -24.34
C LEU A 245 -19.40 -7.54 -24.36
N ASN A 246 -18.54 -6.52 -24.48
CA ASN A 246 -17.09 -6.71 -24.39
C ASN A 246 -16.58 -6.00 -23.15
N ILE A 247 -15.70 -6.63 -22.39
CA ILE A 247 -15.08 -6.03 -21.22
C ILE A 247 -13.76 -5.38 -21.62
N ASN A 248 -13.57 -4.12 -21.23
CA ASN A 248 -12.29 -3.45 -21.37
C ASN A 248 -11.46 -3.74 -20.12
N PHE A 249 -10.41 -4.54 -20.29
CA PHE A 249 -9.46 -4.89 -19.24
C PHE A 249 -8.32 -3.87 -19.08
N ALA A 250 -8.40 -2.72 -19.75
CA ALA A 250 -7.50 -1.62 -19.54
C ALA A 250 -7.94 -0.89 -18.27
N SER A 251 -7.07 -0.88 -17.27
CA SER A 251 -7.36 -0.33 -15.96
C SER A 251 -6.14 0.42 -15.43
N THR A 252 -6.38 1.56 -14.79
CA THR A 252 -5.37 2.24 -13.98
C THR A 252 -5.52 1.77 -12.55
N LYS A 253 -4.44 1.27 -11.98
CA LYS A 253 -4.37 0.70 -10.64
C LYS A 253 -3.50 1.49 -9.69
N LYS A 254 -3.80 1.51 -8.39
CA LYS A 254 -2.88 2.06 -7.36
C LYS A 254 -2.19 0.95 -6.56
N CYS A 255 -1.02 0.56 -7.04
CA CYS A 255 -0.24 -0.56 -6.51
C CYS A 255 0.91 -0.07 -5.63
N ARG A 256 1.39 -0.92 -4.71
CA ARG A 256 2.73 -0.74 -4.12
C ARG A 256 3.76 -0.76 -5.26
N ASN A 257 4.77 0.10 -5.20
CA ASN A 257 5.81 0.08 -6.21
C ASN A 257 6.63 -1.21 -6.09
N PHE A 258 6.40 -2.14 -7.02
CA PHE A 258 7.05 -3.45 -7.01
C PHE A 258 8.55 -3.34 -7.23
N GLU A 259 9.02 -2.40 -8.06
CA GLU A 259 10.45 -2.26 -8.36
C GLU A 259 11.24 -1.79 -7.13
N ASP A 260 10.66 -0.90 -6.31
CA ASP A 260 11.29 -0.46 -5.06
C ASP A 260 11.45 -1.65 -4.08
N ILE A 261 10.43 -2.52 -4.01
CA ILE A 261 10.47 -3.73 -3.18
C ILE A 261 11.48 -4.75 -3.72
N LEU A 262 11.52 -4.94 -5.05
CA LEU A 262 12.45 -5.83 -5.73
C LEU A 262 13.89 -5.38 -5.53
N ASN A 263 14.20 -4.11 -5.81
CA ASN A 263 15.55 -3.56 -5.65
C ASN A 263 16.00 -3.64 -4.19
N TRP A 264 15.13 -3.26 -3.24
CA TRP A 264 15.45 -3.38 -1.83
C TRP A 264 15.74 -4.84 -1.44
N LYS A 265 14.94 -5.81 -1.93
CA LYS A 265 15.19 -7.23 -1.68
C LYS A 265 16.51 -7.68 -2.31
N GLU A 266 16.79 -7.33 -3.56
CA GLU A 266 18.06 -7.65 -4.24
C GLU A 266 19.27 -7.11 -3.46
N GLU A 267 19.16 -5.91 -2.87
CA GLU A 267 20.23 -5.28 -2.07
C GLU A 267 20.38 -5.87 -0.65
N ASN A 268 19.31 -6.43 -0.07
CA ASN A 268 19.25 -6.90 1.32
C ASN A 268 19.13 -8.42 1.45
N SER A 269 19.21 -9.15 0.35
CA SER A 269 19.20 -10.61 0.36
C SER A 269 20.50 -11.15 0.94
N ILE A 270 20.41 -12.14 1.81
CA ILE A 270 21.57 -12.83 2.34
C ILE A 270 21.97 -13.95 1.37
N VAL A 271 23.13 -13.77 0.74
CA VAL A 271 23.77 -14.75 -0.12
C VAL A 271 24.82 -15.48 0.69
N SER A 272 24.63 -16.77 0.91
CA SER A 272 25.65 -17.55 1.60
C SER A 272 26.85 -17.84 0.71
N LYS A 273 28.01 -17.92 1.34
CA LYS A 273 29.30 -18.12 0.67
C LYS A 273 29.58 -19.60 0.38
N ALA A 274 28.93 -20.51 1.08
CA ALA A 274 29.02 -21.94 0.83
C ALA A 274 27.82 -22.43 0.01
N PRO A 275 28.01 -23.40 -0.91
CA PRO A 275 26.89 -24.18 -1.43
C PRO A 275 26.28 -24.94 -0.26
N TRP A 276 25.12 -24.48 0.20
CA TRP A 276 24.38 -25.08 1.29
C TRP A 276 24.15 -26.57 1.07
N SER A 277 24.45 -27.38 2.09
CA SER A 277 23.77 -28.65 2.30
C SER A 277 22.50 -28.33 3.08
N GLU A 278 21.35 -28.46 2.41
CA GLU A 278 20.08 -28.71 3.12
C GLU A 278 20.29 -29.92 4.06
N TRP A 279 19.45 -30.05 5.09
CA TRP A 279 19.45 -31.07 6.15
C TRP A 279 20.22 -30.68 7.43
N PRO A 280 19.53 -30.14 8.46
CA PRO A 280 19.96 -30.46 9.81
C PRO A 280 19.67 -31.96 10.04
N ASP A 281 20.48 -32.62 10.85
CA ASP A 281 20.32 -34.07 11.12
C ASP A 281 18.95 -34.44 11.73
N ARG A 282 18.14 -33.45 12.15
CA ARG A 282 16.79 -33.65 12.72
C ARG A 282 15.84 -32.50 12.40
N PRO A 283 14.63 -32.76 11.86
CA PRO A 283 13.55 -31.77 11.88
C PRO A 283 13.15 -31.51 13.34
N ILE A 284 13.07 -30.24 13.73
CA ILE A 284 12.65 -29.82 15.08
C ILE A 284 11.11 -29.84 15.21
N ILE A 285 10.42 -29.73 14.08
CA ILE A 285 8.95 -29.80 13.99
C ILE A 285 8.60 -31.10 13.30
N GLU A 286 7.91 -31.99 14.01
CA GLU A 286 7.31 -33.18 13.40
C GLU A 286 6.29 -32.71 12.36
N GLN A 287 6.43 -33.20 11.13
CA GLN A 287 5.37 -33.06 10.14
C GLN A 287 4.13 -33.75 10.73
N ASP A 288 3.02 -33.04 10.87
CA ASP A 288 1.76 -33.63 11.32
C ASP A 288 1.50 -34.89 10.48
N PRO A 289 1.13 -36.03 11.09
CA PRO A 289 0.72 -37.24 10.36
C PRO A 289 -0.33 -36.98 9.26
N GLU A 290 -1.09 -35.88 9.36
CA GLU A 290 -2.08 -35.44 8.36
C GLU A 290 -1.49 -34.57 7.23
N GLY A 291 -0.17 -34.32 7.24
CA GLY A 291 0.54 -33.53 6.23
C GLY A 291 0.41 -32.02 6.41
N VAL A 292 -0.21 -31.58 7.51
CA VAL A 292 -0.35 -30.16 7.86
C VAL A 292 0.96 -29.67 8.47
N LEU A 293 1.75 -28.93 7.71
CA LEU A 293 2.86 -28.16 8.27
C LEU A 293 2.25 -27.01 9.09
N THR A 294 2.07 -27.17 10.40
CA THR A 294 1.69 -26.06 11.31
C THR A 294 2.84 -25.63 12.22
N PRO A 295 3.82 -24.86 11.72
CA PRO A 295 4.74 -24.11 12.56
C PRO A 295 4.17 -22.70 12.71
N TYR A 296 3.29 -22.47 13.69
CA TYR A 296 2.39 -21.32 13.66
C TYR A 296 3.08 -19.94 13.62
N GLY A 297 2.76 -19.16 12.58
CA GLY A 297 2.85 -17.70 12.55
C GLY A 297 1.52 -17.07 12.98
N ASN A 298 1.52 -15.75 13.24
CA ASN A 298 0.43 -14.96 13.84
C ASN A 298 -1.00 -15.53 13.61
N HIS A 299 -1.63 -16.02 14.69
CA HIS A 299 -2.81 -16.90 14.77
C HIS A 299 -4.18 -16.27 14.48
N LEU A 300 -4.24 -15.23 13.65
CA LEU A 300 -5.53 -14.62 13.31
C LEU A 300 -6.32 -15.53 12.34
N GLY A 301 -6.93 -16.59 12.87
CA GLY A 301 -7.83 -17.49 12.15
C GLY A 301 -7.77 -18.98 12.53
N LEU A 302 -6.74 -19.45 13.25
CA LEU A 302 -6.66 -20.85 13.67
C LEU A 302 -7.75 -21.18 14.70
N GLU A 303 -7.95 -20.30 15.67
CA GLU A 303 -9.03 -20.40 16.66
C GLU A 303 -10.39 -20.45 15.97
N ASP A 304 -10.62 -19.62 14.94
CA ASP A 304 -11.87 -19.62 14.17
C ASP A 304 -12.04 -20.92 13.36
N TRP A 305 -10.96 -21.44 12.76
CA TRP A 305 -11.00 -22.71 12.04
C TRP A 305 -11.24 -23.88 13.00
N ALA A 306 -10.49 -23.98 14.09
CA ALA A 306 -10.66 -25.03 15.09
C ALA A 306 -12.07 -24.99 15.69
N TYR A 307 -12.58 -23.80 16.01
CA TYR A 307 -13.97 -23.60 16.41
C TYR A 307 -14.95 -24.08 15.33
N SER A 308 -14.71 -23.76 14.06
CA SER A 308 -15.56 -24.23 12.95
C SER A 308 -15.57 -25.76 12.79
N GLN A 309 -14.50 -26.43 13.25
CA GLN A 309 -14.35 -27.88 13.22
C GLN A 309 -14.71 -28.55 14.55
N GLY A 310 -15.11 -27.78 15.58
CA GLY A 310 -15.39 -28.31 16.92
C GLY A 310 -14.15 -28.82 17.66
N ILE A 311 -12.96 -28.33 17.31
CA ILE A 311 -11.67 -28.70 17.90
C ILE A 311 -11.32 -27.70 19.01
N GLU A 312 -11.02 -28.22 20.20
CA GLU A 312 -10.50 -27.42 21.32
C GLU A 312 -8.97 -27.34 21.24
N LEU A 313 -8.44 -26.15 20.94
CA LEU A 313 -6.99 -25.91 20.88
C LEU A 313 -6.43 -25.79 22.31
N LYS A 314 -5.62 -26.76 22.73
CA LYS A 314 -4.83 -26.66 23.96
C LYS A 314 -3.46 -26.07 23.62
N MET A 315 -3.33 -24.75 23.82
CA MET A 315 -2.05 -24.07 23.62
C MET A 315 -1.09 -24.42 24.77
N PRO A 316 0.10 -24.97 24.47
CA PRO A 316 1.17 -25.19 25.45
C PRO A 316 1.55 -23.90 26.19
N GLU A 317 1.97 -24.00 27.45
CA GLU A 317 2.29 -22.85 28.31
C GLU A 317 3.47 -22.03 27.77
N ASP A 318 4.42 -22.69 27.11
CA ASP A 318 5.55 -22.11 26.38
C ASP A 318 5.17 -21.34 25.12
N LEU A 319 3.95 -21.53 24.60
CA LEU A 319 3.41 -20.81 23.45
C LEU A 319 2.43 -19.69 23.84
N SER A 320 2.26 -19.40 25.15
CA SER A 320 1.32 -18.38 25.62
C SER A 320 1.66 -16.94 25.21
N TRP A 321 2.87 -16.71 24.68
CA TRP A 321 3.30 -15.41 24.14
C TRP A 321 2.67 -15.09 22.77
N GLN A 322 2.06 -16.08 22.11
CA GLN A 322 1.43 -15.91 20.81
C GLN A 322 0.21 -14.98 20.91
N PRO A 323 -0.02 -14.10 19.91
CA PRO A 323 -1.18 -13.22 19.93
C PRO A 323 -2.48 -14.03 19.84
N THR A 324 -3.25 -14.08 20.91
CA THR A 324 -4.62 -14.64 20.88
C THR A 324 -5.58 -13.61 20.32
N LYS A 325 -6.62 -14.06 19.62
CA LYS A 325 -7.68 -13.16 19.20
C LYS A 325 -8.37 -12.70 20.49
N HIS A 326 -8.32 -11.40 20.81
CA HIS A 326 -9.19 -10.85 21.83
C HIS A 326 -10.62 -11.21 21.42
N GLN A 327 -11.24 -12.16 22.14
CA GLN A 327 -12.63 -12.50 21.96
C GLN A 327 -13.39 -11.19 21.90
N HIS A 328 -14.08 -10.96 20.78
CA HIS A 328 -15.11 -9.94 20.72
C HIS A 328 -15.96 -10.17 21.96
N LYS A 329 -15.89 -9.24 22.92
CA LYS A 329 -16.86 -9.19 24.01
C LYS A 329 -18.21 -9.18 23.32
N GLU A 330 -18.90 -10.30 23.39
CA GLU A 330 -20.33 -10.38 23.19
C GLU A 330 -20.91 -9.38 24.18
N ASN A 331 -21.17 -8.18 23.70
CA ASN A 331 -22.10 -7.28 24.36
C ASN A 331 -23.47 -7.88 24.11
N GLU A 332 -23.85 -8.83 24.96
CA GLU A 332 -25.25 -9.10 25.24
C GLU A 332 -25.88 -7.79 25.73
N ASN A 333 -26.82 -7.27 24.93
CA ASN A 333 -27.89 -6.38 25.37
C ASN A 333 -29.10 -6.58 24.46
#